data_AF-A0A139XIP7-F1
#
_entry.id   AF-A0A139XIP7-F1
#
_cell.length_a   1.000
_cell.length_b   1.000
_cell.length_c   1.000
_cell.angle_alpha   90.00
_cell.angle_beta   90.00
_cell.angle_gamma   90.00
#
_symmetry.space_group_name_H-M   'P 1'
#
loop_
_entity.id
_entity.type
_entity.pdbx_description
1 polymer ?
#
loop_
_entity_poly.entity_id
_entity_poly.type
_entity_poly.pdbx_seq_one_letter_code
_entity_poly.pdbx_strand_id
1 'polypeptide(L)'
;MEFEAASFLDEVTQNLVFQCKIEKIDANKKRHCILTPQEDLGTGKTGNTVNEKVLRKGLACLDKKSNTKYFHRFQVEEEAARKAHVNVWRYGDCGGDDEDDYPSLNGRGYA
;
A
#
# COMPACT_ATOMS: atom_id res chain seq x y z
N MET A 1 0.56 20.30 -3.20
CA MET A 1 0.58 18.82 -3.11
C MET A 1 0.75 18.45 -1.63
N GLU A 2 -0.03 19.01 -0.71
CA GLU A 2 0.37 18.96 0.71
C GLU A 2 -0.45 18.01 1.60
N PHE A 3 -1.62 17.52 1.19
CA PHE A 3 -2.44 16.68 2.09
C PHE A 3 -3.26 15.58 1.41
N GLU A 4 -2.87 15.10 0.22
CA GLU A 4 -3.69 14.14 -0.54
C GLU A 4 -3.99 12.86 0.26
N ALA A 5 -3.00 12.35 1.02
CA ALA A 5 -3.19 11.20 1.90
C ALA A 5 -4.19 11.48 3.04
N ALA A 6 -4.14 12.68 3.64
CA ALA A 6 -5.05 13.06 4.71
C ALA A 6 -6.47 13.29 4.19
N SER A 7 -6.63 13.98 3.06
CA SER A 7 -7.93 14.18 2.41
C SER A 7 -8.58 12.87 2.00
N PHE A 8 -7.79 11.93 1.45
CA PHE A 8 -8.30 10.60 1.13
C PHE A 8 -8.69 9.81 2.38
N LEU A 9 -7.90 9.90 3.45
CA LEU A 9 -8.25 9.27 4.73
C LEU A 9 -9.58 9.81 5.27
N ASP A 10 -9.80 11.12 5.23
CA ASP A 10 -11.09 11.71 5.60
C ASP A 10 -12.21 11.14 4.73
N GLU A 11 -12.06 11.14 3.40
CA GLU A 11 -13.07 10.61 2.47
C GLU A 11 -13.46 9.15 2.78
N VAL A 12 -12.47 8.30 3.06
CA VAL A 12 -12.73 6.86 3.29
C VAL A 12 -13.03 6.50 4.74
N THR A 13 -13.03 7.47 5.67
CA THR A 13 -13.32 7.21 7.09
C THR A 13 -14.45 8.05 7.68
N GLN A 14 -14.79 9.17 7.06
CA GLN A 14 -15.78 10.10 7.57
C GLN A 14 -17.16 9.45 7.66
N ASN A 15 -17.81 9.60 8.82
CA ASN A 15 -19.15 9.08 9.13
C ASN A 15 -19.30 7.56 9.00
N LEU A 16 -18.19 6.80 9.07
CA LEU A 16 -18.19 5.35 8.98
C LEU A 16 -17.76 4.71 10.31
N VAL A 17 -18.17 3.46 10.52
CA VAL A 17 -17.79 2.65 11.68
C VAL A 17 -16.83 1.55 11.26
N PHE A 18 -15.80 1.33 12.07
CA PHE A 18 -14.72 0.39 11.77
C PHE A 18 -14.51 -0.59 12.92
N GLN A 19 -14.18 -1.83 12.58
CA GLN A 19 -13.43 -2.69 13.48
C GLN A 19 -11.97 -2.22 13.48
N CYS A 20 -11.52 -1.74 14.63
CA CYS A 20 -10.14 -1.33 14.85
C CYS A 20 -9.35 -2.47 15.50
N LYS A 21 -8.40 -3.05 14.76
CA LYS A 21 -7.47 -4.04 15.31
C LYS A 21 -6.13 -3.40 15.62
N ILE A 22 -5.71 -3.44 16.89
CA ILE A 22 -4.37 -2.99 17.30
C ILE A 22 -3.37 -4.12 17.06
N GLU A 23 -2.38 -3.88 16.21
CA GLU A 23 -1.31 -4.85 15.91
C GLU A 23 -0.07 -4.64 16.79
N LYS A 24 0.21 -3.38 17.14
CA LYS A 24 1.38 -3.01 17.94
C LYS A 24 1.13 -1.70 18.69
N ILE A 25 1.75 -1.58 19.86
CA ILE A 25 1.92 -0.29 20.54
C ILE A 25 3.42 0.01 20.51
N ASP A 26 3.80 1.17 20.01
CA ASP A 26 5.19 1.57 19.94
C ASP A 26 5.72 2.11 21.28
N ALA A 27 7.02 2.39 21.36
CA ALA A 27 7.64 2.94 22.57
C ALA A 27 7.07 4.32 22.97
N ASN A 28 6.48 5.04 22.02
CA ASN A 28 5.84 6.35 22.21
C ASN A 28 4.35 6.22 22.57
N LYS A 29 3.86 5.01 22.89
CA LYS A 29 2.45 4.72 23.19
C LYS A 29 1.49 4.98 22.02
N LYS A 30 1.99 5.12 20.79
CA LYS A 30 1.16 5.16 19.58
C LYS A 30 0.71 3.75 19.23
N ARG A 31 -0.56 3.65 18.85
CA ARG A 31 -1.19 2.38 18.44
C ARG A 31 -1.12 2.27 16.93
N HIS A 32 -0.56 1.18 16.45
CA HIS A 32 -0.57 0.82 15.04
C HIS A 32 -1.79 -0.06 14.80
N CYS A 33 -2.74 0.48 14.04
CA CYS A 33 -4.05 -0.12 13.88
C CYS A 33 -4.33 -0.50 12.43
N ILE A 34 -5.10 -1.55 12.26
CA ILE A 34 -5.74 -1.91 11.00
C ILE A 34 -7.24 -1.57 11.14
N LEU A 35 -7.74 -0.77 10.20
CA LEU A 35 -9.14 -0.36 10.19
C LEU A 35 -9.90 -1.11 9.09
N THR A 36 -10.87 -1.92 9.50
CA THR A 36 -11.77 -2.65 8.59
C THR A 36 -13.17 -2.05 8.69
N PRO A 37 -13.80 -1.59 7.58
CA PRO A 37 -15.18 -1.12 7.60
C PRO A 37 -16.12 -2.16 8.21
N GLN A 38 -17.07 -1.72 9.04
CA GLN A 38 -17.99 -2.65 9.72
C GLN A 38 -18.85 -3.44 8.74
N GLU A 39 -19.21 -2.86 7.60
CA GLU A 39 -19.98 -3.51 6.53
C GLU A 39 -19.25 -4.69 5.87
N ASP A 40 -17.91 -4.72 5.92
CA ASP A 40 -17.12 -5.80 5.35
C ASP A 40 -16.97 -6.97 6.33
N LEU A 41 -17.31 -6.78 7.61
CA LEU A 41 -17.24 -7.83 8.62
C LEU A 41 -18.29 -8.91 8.32
N GLY A 42 -17.87 -10.17 8.33
CA GLY A 42 -18.76 -11.30 8.08
C GLY A 42 -19.07 -11.58 6.61
N THR A 43 -18.65 -10.71 5.67
CA THR A 43 -18.84 -10.93 4.23
C THR A 43 -17.87 -11.96 3.64
N GLY A 44 -16.88 -12.41 4.41
CA GLY A 44 -15.78 -13.27 3.94
C GLY A 44 -14.79 -12.56 3.02
N LYS A 45 -15.06 -11.31 2.61
CA LYS A 45 -14.13 -10.50 1.81
C LYS A 45 -12.94 -10.12 2.68
N THR A 46 -11.76 -10.50 2.22
CA THR A 46 -10.50 -10.02 2.77
C THR A 46 -9.91 -9.04 1.76
N GLY A 47 -9.34 -7.92 2.21
CA GLY A 47 -8.62 -7.00 1.30
C GLY A 47 -9.16 -5.59 1.18
N ASN A 48 -10.07 -5.17 2.06
CA ASN A 48 -10.71 -3.84 1.97
C ASN A 48 -10.43 -2.94 3.18
N THR A 49 -9.31 -3.16 3.86
CA THR A 49 -8.92 -2.29 4.99
C THR A 49 -8.54 -0.90 4.49
N VAL A 50 -8.70 0.12 5.34
CA VAL A 50 -8.26 1.48 5.02
C VAL A 50 -6.76 1.50 4.68
N ASN A 51 -5.96 0.73 5.41
CA ASN A 51 -4.52 0.59 5.18
C ASN A 51 -4.20 0.10 3.76
N GLU A 52 -4.91 -0.92 3.28
CA GLU A 52 -4.75 -1.44 1.91
C GLU A 52 -5.14 -0.40 0.86
N LYS A 53 -6.25 0.33 1.08
CA LYS A 53 -6.71 1.37 0.16
C LYS A 53 -5.69 2.49 -0.02
N VAL A 54 -5.06 2.93 1.08
CA VAL A 54 -4.04 3.99 1.05
C VAL A 54 -2.79 3.53 0.30
N LEU A 55 -2.35 2.28 0.51
CA LEU A 55 -1.21 1.71 -0.21
C LEU A 55 -1.49 1.56 -1.70
N ARG A 56 -2.65 0.99 -2.07
CA ARG A 56 -3.07 0.83 -3.47
C ARG A 56 -3.15 2.15 -4.23
N LYS A 57 -3.50 3.24 -3.54
CA LYS A 57 -3.52 4.60 -4.11
C LYS A 57 -2.13 5.23 -4.21
N GLY A 58 -1.08 4.59 -3.71
CA GLY A 58 0.27 5.15 -3.65
C GLY A 58 0.36 6.37 -2.73
N LEU A 59 -0.50 6.47 -1.72
CA LEU A 59 -0.54 7.62 -0.80
C LEU A 59 0.29 7.39 0.47
N ALA A 60 0.77 6.16 0.67
CA ALA A 60 1.72 5.81 1.73
C ALA A 60 2.66 4.71 1.23
N CYS A 61 3.77 4.53 1.94
CA CYS A 61 4.71 3.44 1.74
C CYS A 61 4.62 2.43 2.88
N LEU A 62 4.88 1.16 2.58
CA LEU A 62 4.92 0.09 3.55
C LEU A 62 6.19 0.20 4.42
N ASP A 63 6.02 0.13 5.74
CA ASP A 63 7.15 -0.03 6.65
C ASP A 63 7.75 -1.44 6.51
N LYS A 64 8.90 -1.53 5.84
CA LYS A 64 9.65 -2.78 5.60
C LYS A 64 10.09 -3.49 6.89
N LYS A 65 10.11 -2.80 8.04
CA LYS A 65 10.46 -3.38 9.35
C LYS A 65 9.22 -3.87 10.12
N SER A 66 8.03 -3.69 9.57
CA SER A 66 6.79 -4.13 10.20
C SER A 66 6.72 -5.66 10.23
N ASN A 67 6.41 -6.21 11.40
CA ASN A 67 6.21 -7.65 11.61
C ASN A 67 4.71 -8.01 11.69
N THR A 68 3.83 -7.16 11.14
CA THR A 68 2.40 -7.42 11.11
C THR A 68 2.07 -8.64 10.26
N LYS A 69 1.07 -9.41 10.67
CA LYS A 69 0.58 -10.55 9.87
C LYS A 69 -0.01 -10.13 8.51
N TYR A 70 -0.29 -8.85 8.31
CA TYR A 70 -0.81 -8.28 7.07
C TYR A 70 0.30 -7.86 6.10
N PHE A 71 1.58 -8.01 6.46
CA PHE A 71 2.72 -7.47 5.71
C PHE A 71 2.69 -7.86 4.24
N HIS A 72 2.52 -9.15 3.95
CA HIS A 72 2.52 -9.64 2.58
C HIS A 72 1.36 -9.06 1.74
N ARG A 73 0.17 -8.89 2.33
CA ARG A 73 -0.96 -8.25 1.65
C ARG A 73 -0.66 -6.78 1.34
N PHE A 74 -0.10 -6.06 2.30
CA PHE A 74 0.29 -4.67 2.11
C PHE A 74 1.39 -4.51 1.04
N GLN A 75 2.32 -5.46 0.98
CA GLN A 75 3.36 -5.49 -0.04
C GLN A 75 2.76 -5.63 -1.44
N VAL A 76 1.78 -6.51 -1.61
CA VAL A 76 1.05 -6.68 -2.89
C VAL A 76 0.35 -5.37 -3.30
N GLU A 77 -0.28 -4.66 -2.38
CA GLU A 77 -0.96 -3.39 -2.67
C GLU A 77 0.02 -2.27 -3.04
N GLU A 78 1.15 -2.18 -2.35
CA GLU A 78 2.21 -1.21 -2.68
C GLU A 78 2.82 -1.50 -4.04
N GLU A 79 3.08 -2.77 -4.36
CA GLU A 79 3.61 -3.16 -5.67
C GLU A 79 2.62 -2.87 -6.80
N ALA A 80 1.32 -3.08 -6.57
CA ALA A 80 0.28 -2.70 -7.51
C ALA A 80 0.26 -1.18 -7.77
N ALA A 81 0.41 -0.37 -6.71
CA ALA A 81 0.52 1.08 -6.84
C ALA A 81 1.79 1.51 -7.60
N ARG A 82 2.91 0.81 -7.37
CA ARG A 82 4.17 1.05 -8.07
C ARG A 82 4.03 0.80 -9.57
N LYS A 83 3.49 -0.36 -9.95
CA LYS A 83 3.23 -0.73 -11.36
C LYS A 83 2.25 0.22 -12.05
N ALA A 84 1.31 0.78 -11.29
CA ALA A 84 0.34 1.74 -11.81
C ALA A 84 0.88 3.18 -11.89
N HIS A 85 2.11 3.45 -11.44
CA HIS A 85 2.72 4.78 -11.39
C HIS A 85 1.81 5.85 -10.74
N VAL A 86 1.20 5.50 -9.60
CA VAL A 86 0.30 6.42 -8.88
C VAL A 86 0.99 7.15 -7.74
N ASN A 87 0.65 8.44 -7.58
CA ASN A 87 1.08 9.30 -6.47
C ASN A 87 2.58 9.27 -6.19
N VAL A 88 3.02 8.75 -5.04
CA VAL A 88 4.46 8.73 -4.72
C VAL A 88 5.29 7.94 -5.74
N TRP A 89 4.64 7.04 -6.49
CA TRP A 89 5.24 6.20 -7.53
C TRP A 89 5.14 6.81 -8.94
N ARG A 90 4.62 8.03 -9.09
CA ARG A 90 4.37 8.67 -10.40
C ARG A 90 5.61 8.72 -11.30
N TYR A 91 6.79 8.82 -10.70
CA TYR A 91 8.05 8.95 -11.42
C TYR A 91 8.90 7.67 -11.35
N GLY A 92 8.29 6.54 -10.99
CA GLY A 92 9.00 5.28 -10.76
C GLY A 92 9.69 5.23 -9.39
N ASP A 93 10.35 4.11 -9.11
CA ASP A 93 11.18 3.95 -7.91
C ASP A 93 12.64 4.17 -8.30
N CYS A 94 13.19 5.36 -8.03
CA CYS A 94 14.57 5.69 -8.38
C CYS A 94 15.64 4.86 -7.63
N GLY A 95 15.25 3.86 -6.84
CA GLY A 95 16.14 2.89 -6.20
C GLY A 95 15.71 1.43 -6.38
N GLY A 96 14.76 1.16 -7.28
CA GLY A 96 14.51 -0.19 -7.77
C GLY A 96 15.66 -0.56 -8.71
N ASP A 97 16.33 -1.66 -8.43
CA ASP A 97 17.32 -2.25 -9.33
C ASP A 97 16.57 -2.74 -10.59
N ASP A 98 16.28 -1.82 -11.51
CA ASP A 98 15.71 -2.09 -12.83
C ASP A 98 16.81 -2.73 -13.71
N GLU A 99 17.29 -3.91 -13.31
CA GLU A 99 18.09 -4.78 -14.19
C GLU A 99 17.22 -5.49 -15.26
N ASP A 100 15.89 -5.49 -15.10
CA ASP A 100 14.98 -6.22 -16.00
C ASP A 100 14.35 -5.35 -17.12
N ASP A 101 14.56 -4.03 -17.13
CA ASP A 101 13.96 -3.12 -18.13
C ASP A 101 14.90 -2.80 -19.31
N TYR A 102 16.08 -3.43 -19.36
CA TYR A 102 16.90 -3.42 -20.56
C TYR A 102 16.36 -4.43 -21.57
N PRO A 103 15.95 -4.01 -22.79
CA PRO A 103 15.63 -4.97 -23.83
C PRO A 103 16.88 -5.82 -24.08
N SER A 104 16.78 -7.14 -23.85
CA SER A 104 17.87 -8.06 -24.16
C SER A 104 18.27 -7.84 -25.62
N LEU A 105 19.52 -7.42 -25.86
CA LEU A 105 20.11 -7.33 -27.20
C LEU A 105 20.42 -8.72 -27.77
N ASN A 106 19.58 -9.73 -27.50
CA ASN A 106 19.60 -11.00 -28.21
C ASN A 106 18.79 -10.89 -29.49
N GLY A 107 19.21 -9.96 -30.35
CA GLY A 107 18.74 -9.78 -31.72
C GLY A 107 19.81 -10.23 -32.69
N ARG A 108 19.80 -11.52 -33.03
CA ARG A 108 20.18 -12.12 -34.34
C ARG A 108 21.10 -11.26 -35.23
N GLY A 109 22.39 -11.57 -35.24
CA GLY A 109 23.23 -11.34 -36.42
C GLY A 109 23.03 -12.49 -37.42
N TYR A 110 22.18 -12.29 -38.41
CA TYR A 110 22.23 -13.03 -39.68
C TYR A 110 23.31 -12.38 -40.55
N ALA A 111 24.38 -13.12 -40.86
CA ALA A 111 25.09 -13.19 -42.13
C ALA A 111 26.35 -14.04 -41.97
#